data_AF-A0AAI8SWS7-F1
#
_entry.id   AF-A0AAI8SWS7-F1
#
_cell.length_a   1.000
_cell.length_b   1.000
_cell.length_c   1.000
_cell.angle_alpha   90.00
_cell.angle_beta   90.00
_cell.angle_gamma   90.00
#
_symmetry.space_group_name_H-M   'P 1'
#
loop_
_entity.id
_entity.type
_entity.pdbx_description
1 polymer ?
#
loop_
_entity_poly.entity_id
_entity_poly.type
_entity_poly.pdbx_seq_one_letter_code
_entity_poly.pdbx_strand_id
1 'polypeptide(L)' 'MEDGLLVLELAREASRLFAQQAPNEKKRLLNLLLSNGEWNRGEVSANFRQPFDLLIDSAAAAASNEPPG' A
#
# COMPACT_ATOMS: atom_id res chain seq x y z
N MET A 1 0.19 3.96 -23.84
CA MET A 1 0.89 2.74 -23.35
C MET A 1 2.05 3.10 -22.43
N GLU A 2 2.81 4.17 -22.74
CA GLU A 2 3.93 4.65 -21.91
C GLU A 2 3.51 5.14 -20.52
N ASP A 3 2.36 5.83 -20.40
CA ASP A 3 1.87 6.32 -19.09
C ASP A 3 1.61 5.19 -18.08
N GLY A 4 1.15 4.02 -18.55
CA GLY A 4 0.94 2.86 -17.70
C GLY A 4 2.25 2.28 -17.16
N LEU A 5 3.32 2.30 -17.96
CA LEU A 5 4.65 1.88 -17.53
C LEU A 5 5.24 2.86 -16.51
N LEU A 6 5.04 4.16 -16.70
CA LEU A 6 5.46 5.20 -15.76
C LEU A 6 4.78 5.06 -14.40
N VAL A 7 3.47 4.74 -14.38
CA VAL A 7 2.73 4.49 -13.14
C VAL A 7 3.26 3.25 -12.40
N LEU A 8 3.54 2.15 -13.13
CA LEU A 8 4.10 0.94 -12.54
C LEU A 8 5.51 1.16 -12.00
N GLU A 9 6.34 1.93 -12.72
CA GLU A 9 7.67 2.32 -12.26
C GLU A 9 7.60 3.18 -11.00
N LEU A 10 6.68 4.14 -10.95
CA LEU A 10 6.44 4.97 -9.78
C LEU A 10 6.02 4.14 -8.56
N ALA A 11 5.13 3.17 -8.75
CA ALA A 11 4.69 2.27 -7.68
C ALA A 11 5.84 1.38 -7.17
N ARG A 12 6.64 0.82 -8.10
CA ARG A 12 7.83 0.01 -7.78
C ARG A 12 8.85 0.84 -6.98
N GLU A 13 9.09 2.07 -7.42
CA GLU A 13 10.03 2.97 -6.79
C GLU A 13 9.55 3.42 -5.40
N ALA A 14 8.26 3.69 -5.22
CA ALA A 14 7.69 4.01 -3.92
C ALA A 14 7.90 2.88 -2.89
N SER A 15 7.70 1.63 -3.29
CA SER A 15 7.97 0.45 -2.44
C SER A 15 9.46 0.35 -2.08
N ARG A 16 10.34 0.52 -3.07
CA ARG A 16 11.80 0.50 -2.89
C ARG A 16 12.27 1.62 -1.95
N LEU A 17 11.72 2.82 -2.09
CA LEU A 17 12.03 3.98 -1.26
C LEU A 17 11.55 3.77 0.17
N PHE A 18 10.36 3.21 0.36
CA PHE A 18 9.83 2.85 1.68
C PHE A 18 10.74 1.83 2.39
N ALA A 19 11.19 0.79 1.69
CA ALA A 19 12.05 -0.24 2.25
C ALA A 19 13.40 0.31 2.78
N GLN A 20 13.93 1.36 2.16
CA GLN A 20 15.19 2.02 2.55
C GLN A 20 15.04 3.03 3.69
N GLN A 21 13.82 3.42 4.05
CA GLN A 21 13.60 4.39 5.13
C GLN A 21 14.03 3.84 6.49
N ALA A 22 14.53 4.73 7.35
CA ALA A 22 14.81 4.42 8.75
C ALA A 22 13.51 3.98 9.47
N PRO A 23 13.60 3.16 10.54
CA PRO A 23 12.41 2.65 11.24
C PRO A 23 11.41 3.72 11.70
N ASN A 24 11.91 4.88 12.16
CA ASN A 24 11.07 6.00 12.58
C ASN A 24 10.28 6.62 11.42
N GLU A 25 10.92 6.73 10.24
CA GLU A 25 10.28 7.31 9.07
C GLU A 25 9.28 6.32 8.45
N LYS A 26 9.59 5.02 8.45
CA LYS A 26 8.61 3.97 8.11
C LYS A 26 7.36 4.08 8.99
N LYS A 27 7.56 4.22 10.30
CA LYS A 27 6.44 4.40 11.24
C LYS A 27 5.65 5.67 10.95
N ARG A 28 6.32 6.78 10.63
CA ARG A 28 5.67 8.04 10.24
C ARG A 28 4.83 7.88 8.97
N LEU A 29 5.38 7.24 7.94
CA LEU A 29 4.67 6.97 6.68
C LEU A 29 3.48 6.04 6.89
N LEU A 30 3.63 4.97 7.66
CA LEU A 30 2.52 4.09 8.02
C LEU A 30 1.44 4.82 8.83
N ASN A 31 1.82 5.72 9.74
CA ASN A 31 0.87 6.56 10.48
C ASN A 31 0.15 7.60 9.61
N LEU A 32 0.65 7.92 8.41
CA LEU A 32 -0.08 8.75 7.44
C LEU A 32 -1.11 7.93 6.67
N LEU A 33 -0.73 6.71 6.28
CA LEU A 33 -1.54 5.82 5.45
C LEU A 33 -2.61 5.08 6.23
N LEU A 34 -2.32 4.66 7.46
CA LEU A 34 -3.15 3.76 8.25
C LEU A 34 -3.83 4.51 9.41
N SER A 35 -5.12 4.28 9.61
CA SER A 35 -5.79 4.59 10.87
C SER A 35 -5.22 3.69 11.96
N ASN A 36 -5.24 4.17 13.21
CA ASN A 36 -4.77 3.38 14.35
C ASN A 36 -5.39 1.98 14.29
N GLY A 37 -4.54 0.95 14.33
CA GLY A 37 -4.97 -0.43 14.18
C GLY A 37 -5.79 -0.88 15.38
N GLU A 38 -6.89 -1.58 15.11
CA GLU A 38 -7.67 -2.23 16.15
C GLU A 38 -7.07 -3.61 16.43
N TRP A 39 -6.92 -3.94 17.71
CA TRP A 39 -6.61 -5.30 18.13
C TRP A 39 -7.92 -6.06 18.28
N ASN A 40 -8.22 -6.95 17.34
CA ASN A 40 -9.44 -7.76 17.39
C ASN A 40 -9.09 -9.25 17.22
N ARG A 41 -9.57 -10.09 18.13
CA ARG A 41 -9.42 -11.56 18.08
C ARG A 41 -7.98 -12.09 17.88
N GLY A 42 -6.97 -11.37 18.37
CA GLY A 42 -5.57 -11.77 18.28
C GLY A 42 -4.87 -11.33 17.00
N GLU A 43 -5.54 -10.53 16.16
CA GLU A 43 -4.98 -9.93 14.96
C GLU A 43 -4.97 -8.39 15.08
N VAL A 44 -3.91 -7.78 14.55
CA VAL A 44 -3.81 -6.32 14.41
C VAL A 44 -4.31 -5.96 13.01
N SER A 45 -5.50 -5.40 12.93
CA SER A 45 -6.05 -4.88 11.68
C SER A 45 -5.88 -3.37 11.63
N ALA A 46 -5.25 -2.86 10.57
CA ALA A 46 -5.15 -1.43 10.31
C ALA A 46 -5.88 -1.10 9.01
N ASN A 47 -6.77 -0.11 9.04
CA ASN A 47 -7.48 0.36 7.86
C ASN A 47 -6.71 1.51 7.20
N PHE A 48 -6.78 1.60 5.88
CA PHE A 48 -6.23 2.77 5.20
C PHE A 48 -7.11 4.00 5.46
N ARG A 49 -6.48 5.16 5.65
CA ARG A 49 -7.18 6.43 5.78
C ARG A 49 -7.61 6.94 4.42
N GLN A 50 -8.70 7.68 4.38
CA GLN A 50 -9.07 8.47 3.20
C GLN A 50 -7.94 9.45 2.82
N PRO A 51 -7.58 9.57 1.53
CA PRO A 51 -8.18 8.93 0.36
C PRO A 51 -7.49 7.61 -0.08
N PHE A 52 -6.60 7.06 0.74
CA PHE A 52 -5.77 5.90 0.40
C PHE A 52 -6.53 4.57 0.43
N ASP A 53 -7.72 4.53 1.02
CA ASP A 53 -8.63 3.39 0.97
C ASP A 53 -9.07 3.06 -0.47
N LEU A 54 -9.18 4.06 -1.35
CA LEU A 54 -9.48 3.85 -2.77
C LEU A 54 -8.38 3.05 -3.51
N LEU A 55 -7.16 3.03 -2.96
CA LEU A 55 -6.06 2.22 -3.50
C LEU A 55 -6.28 0.72 -3.24
N ILE A 56 -7.08 0.35 -2.23
CA ILE A 56 -7.36 -1.05 -1.92
C ILE A 56 -8.24 -1.66 -3.01
N ASP A 57 -9.34 -1.00 -3.37
CA ASP A 57 -10.30 -1.52 -4.35
C ASP A 57 -9.64 -1.71 -5.72
N SER A 58 -8.77 -0.78 -6.11
CA SER A 58 -8.00 -0.86 -7.35
C SER A 58 -6.90 -1.94 -7.29
N ALA A 59 -6.18 -2.07 -6.19
CA ALA A 59 -5.16 -3.12 -6.02
C ALA A 59 -5.79 -4.54 -5.97
N ALA A 60 -6.92 -4.70 -5.29
CA ALA A 60 -7.63 -5.97 -5.20
C ALA A 60 -8.21 -6.39 -6.56
N ALA A 61 -8.75 -5.45 -7.33
CA ALA A 61 -9.20 -5.69 -8.69
C ALA A 61 -8.05 -6.09 -9.62
N ALA A 62 -6.87 -5.47 -9.48
CA ALA A 62 -5.68 -5.82 -10.25
C ALA A 62 -5.13 -7.22 -9.92
N ALA A 63 -5.06 -7.57 -8.62
CA ALA A 63 -4.57 -8.88 -8.17
C ALA A 63 -5.46 -10.05 -8.59
N SER A 64 -6.76 -9.81 -8.77
CA SER A 64 -7.73 -10.83 -9.20
C SER A 64 -7.66 -11.13 -10.71
N ASN A 65 -6.88 -10.35 -11.48
CA ASN A 65 -6.78 -10.47 -12.94
C ASN A 65 -5.46 -11.10 -13.41
N GLU A 66 -4.70 -11.71 -12.50
CA GLU A 66 -3.47 -12.44 -12.82
C GLU A 66 -3.82 -13.86 -13.31
N PRO A 67 -3.43 -14.27 -14.54
CA PRO A 67 -3.74 -15.60 -15.04
C PRO A 67 -2.98 -16.66 -14.23
N PRO A 68 -3.56 -17.84 -13.97
CA PRO A 68 -2.82 -18.93 -13.34
C PRO A 68 -1.66 -19.33 -14.26
N GLY A 69 -0.46 -19.36 -13.69
CA GLY A 69 0.76 -19.84 -14.35
C GLY A 69 0.74 -21.32 -14.66
#